data_AF-A0A9W8WKS9-F1
#
_entry.id   AF-A0A9W8WKS9-F1
#
_cell.length_a   1.000
_cell.length_b   1.000
_cell.length_c   1.000
_cell.angle_alpha   90.00
_cell.angle_beta   90.00
_cell.angle_gamma   90.00
#
_symmetry.space_group_name_H-M   'P 1'
#
loop_
_entity.id
_entity.type
_entity.pdbx_description
1 polymer ?
#
loop_
_entity_poly.entity_id
_entity_poly.type
_entity_poly.pdbx_seq_one_letter_code
_entity_poly.pdbx_strand_id
1 'polypeptide(L)' 'MAQPVPHQPTDKKRVKVYELRNNDWFDRGTGFCSASFETLEDGRKDPRVIVESEDQPDRLLLETKIQKEDGFQKQQGTS' A
#
# COMPACT_ATOMS: atom_id res chain seq x y z
N MET A 1 -9.37 -24.53 -28.19
CA MET A 1 -9.15 -24.78 -26.75
C MET A 1 -8.46 -23.56 -26.17
N ALA A 2 -9.18 -22.69 -25.44
CA ALA A 2 -8.57 -21.53 -24.78
C ALA A 2 -8.07 -21.97 -23.40
N GLN A 3 -6.78 -21.77 -23.12
CA GLN A 3 -6.20 -22.05 -21.81
C GLN A 3 -6.78 -21.08 -20.76
N PRO A 4 -7.05 -21.52 -19.52
CA PRO A 4 -7.48 -20.63 -18.46
C PRO A 4 -6.35 -19.65 -18.15
N VAL A 5 -6.61 -18.37 -18.37
CA VAL A 5 -5.73 -17.28 -17.96
C VAL A 5 -5.59 -17.37 -16.44
N PRO A 6 -4.38 -17.46 -15.87
CA PRO A 6 -4.22 -17.46 -14.43
C PRO A 6 -4.88 -16.20 -13.88
N HIS A 7 -5.82 -16.40 -12.95
CA HIS A 7 -6.49 -15.34 -12.22
C HIS A 7 -5.39 -14.42 -11.65
N GLN A 8 -5.21 -13.27 -12.29
CA GLN A 8 -4.38 -12.20 -11.77
C GLN A 8 -4.87 -11.95 -10.33
N PRO A 9 -3.98 -11.74 -9.34
CA PRO A 9 -4.40 -11.48 -7.97
C PRO A 9 -5.21 -10.17 -7.95
N THR A 10 -6.53 -10.31 -8.09
CA THR A 10 -7.52 -9.24 -8.20
C THR A 10 -7.69 -8.42 -6.92
N ASP A 11 -6.92 -8.73 -5.88
CA ASP A 11 -7.00 -8.08 -4.56
C ASP A 11 -6.05 -6.89 -4.39
N LYS A 12 -5.07 -6.73 -5.29
CA LYS A 12 -4.11 -5.61 -5.22
C LYS A 12 -4.74 -4.33 -5.76
N LYS A 13 -5.12 -3.41 -4.87
CA LYS A 13 -5.70 -2.11 -5.26
C LYS A 13 -4.60 -1.19 -5.79
N ARG A 14 -4.68 -0.74 -7.04
CA ARG A 14 -3.78 0.28 -7.60
C ARG A 14 -4.10 1.64 -6.96
N VAL A 15 -3.09 2.27 -6.37
CA VAL A 15 -3.21 3.52 -5.61
C VAL A 15 -2.13 4.52 -6.02
N LYS A 16 -2.39 5.80 -5.73
CA LYS A 16 -1.43 6.88 -5.87
C LYS A 16 -0.95 7.31 -4.50
N VAL A 17 0.36 7.34 -4.27
CA VAL A 17 0.96 7.70 -2.98
C VAL A 17 1.42 9.14 -3.04
N TYR A 18 0.95 9.95 -2.10
CA TYR A 18 1.40 11.32 -1.92
C TYR A 18 2.01 11.50 -0.53
N GLU A 19 3.04 12.33 -0.44
CA GLU A 19 3.67 12.72 0.81
C GLU A 19 3.53 14.23 1.02
N LEU A 20 3.07 14.64 2.19
CA LEU A 20 2.96 16.05 2.55
C LEU A 20 4.32 16.55 3.03
N ARG A 21 4.93 17.49 2.30
CA ARG A 21 6.20 18.14 2.66
C ARG A 21 6.03 19.65 2.57
N ASN A 22 6.36 20.38 3.62
CA ASN A 22 6.29 21.86 3.64
C ASN A 22 4.91 22.41 3.16
N ASN A 23 3.81 21.75 3.53
CA ASN A 23 2.45 22.10 3.10
C ASN A 23 2.14 21.86 1.61
N ASP A 24 3.02 21.18 0.88
CA ASP A 24 2.81 20.74 -0.51
C ASP A 24 2.71 19.21 -0.60
N TRP A 25 1.86 18.72 -1.50
CA TRP A 25 1.70 17.30 -1.77
C TRP A 25 2.66 16.85 -2.88
N PHE A 26 3.57 15.95 -2.53
CA PHE A 26 4.55 15.37 -3.46
C PHE A 26 4.10 13.98 -3.94
N ASP A 27 4.01 13.79 -5.25
CA ASP A 27 3.72 12.46 -5.85
C ASP A 27 4.92 11.53 -5.63
N ARG A 28 4.72 10.49 -4.82
CA ARG A 28 5.72 9.44 -4.61
C ARG A 28 5.70 8.42 -5.74
N GLY A 29 4.54 8.26 -6.39
CA GLY A 29 4.33 7.37 -7.53
C GLY A 29 3.01 6.61 -7.43
N THR A 30 2.77 5.76 -8.43
CA THR A 30 1.62 4.86 -8.49
C THR A 30 2.07 3.44 -8.19
N GLY A 31 1.28 2.70 -7.41
CA GLY A 31 1.65 1.36 -7.00
C GLY A 31 0.47 0.51 -6.58
N PHE A 32 0.77 -0.69 -6.10
CA PHE A 32 -0.22 -1.66 -5.65
C PHE A 32 -0.23 -1.72 -4.12
N CYS A 33 -1.36 -1.40 -3.53
CA CYS A 33 -1.59 -1.44 -2.09
C CYS A 33 -1.90 -2.86 -1.62
N SER A 34 -1.26 -3.26 -0.53
CA SER A 34 -1.56 -4.48 0.22
C SER A 34 -1.46 -4.22 1.72
N ALA A 35 -2.17 -5.05 2.51
CA ALA A 35 -2.02 -5.09 3.96
C ALA A 35 -1.29 -6.39 4.34
N SER A 36 -0.41 -6.32 5.34
CA SER A 36 0.39 -7.45 5.79
C SER A 36 0.62 -7.40 7.29
N PHE A 37 0.97 -8.54 7.88
CA PHE A 37 1.39 -8.63 9.28
C PHE A 37 2.86 -9.02 9.34
N GLU A 38 3.69 -8.16 9.92
CA GLU A 38 5.08 -8.50 10.24
C GLU A 38 5.10 -9.22 11.59
N THR A 39 5.79 -10.37 11.66
CA THR A 39 5.96 -11.09 12.93
C THR A 39 7.22 -10.56 13.61
N LEU A 40 7.07 -9.97 14.79
CA LEU A 40 8.17 -9.50 15.62
C LEU A 40 8.83 -10.67 16.36
N GLU A 41 10.01 -10.41 16.91
CA GLU A 41 10.80 -11.40 17.67
C GLU A 41 10.06 -11.98 18.89
N ASP A 42 9.19 -11.17 19.53
CA ASP A 42 8.31 -11.58 20.64
C ASP A 42 7.06 -12.37 20.18
N GLY A 43 6.96 -12.71 18.89
CA GLY A 43 5.81 -13.43 18.31
C GLY A 43 4.55 -12.59 18.08
N ARG A 44 4.60 -11.28 18.40
CA ARG A 44 3.50 -10.33 18.10
C ARG A 44 3.43 -10.04 16.61
N LYS A 45 2.23 -9.71 16.13
CA LYS A 45 1.98 -9.32 14.75
C LYS A 45 1.75 -7.82 14.65
N ASP A 46 2.59 -7.14 13.88
CA ASP A 46 2.45 -5.73 13.57
C ASP A 46 1.74 -5.54 12.22
N PRO A 47 0.53 -4.95 12.19
CA PRO A 47 -0.17 -4.67 10.95
C PRO A 47 0.52 -3.53 10.19
N ARG A 48 0.69 -3.72 8.89
CA ARG A 48 1.33 -2.76 7.99
C ARG A 48 0.53 -2.58 6.71
N VAL A 49 0.56 -1.37 6.17
CA VAL A 49 0.14 -1.06 4.79
C VAL A 49 1.39 -0.87 3.96
N ILE A 50 1.46 -1.59 2.84
CA ILE A 50 2.59 -1.58 1.92
C ILE A 50 2.07 -1.20 0.54
N VAL A 51 2.78 -0.29 -0.13
CA VAL A 51 2.53 0.06 -1.53
C VAL A 51 3.81 -0.19 -2.32
N GLU A 52 3.76 -1.20 -3.18
CA GLU A 52 4.84 -1.57 -4.11
C GLU A 52 4.71 -0.74 -5.40
N SER A 53 5.80 -0.20 -5.93
CA SER A 53 5.79 0.61 -7.16
C SER A 53 5.36 -0.23 -8.37
N GLU A 54 4.51 0.32 -9.25
CA GLU A 54 4.11 -0.42 -10.46
C GLU A 54 5.23 -0.52 -11.51
N ASP A 55 6.09 0.51 -11.60
CA ASP A 55 7.19 0.56 -12.58
C ASP A 55 8.51 -0.06 -12.08
N GLN A 56 8.66 -0.23 -10.75
CA GLN A 56 9.91 -0.63 -10.10
C GLN A 56 9.61 -1.66 -8.99
N PRO A 57 9.62 -2.97 -9.31
CA PRO A 57 9.17 -4.01 -8.38
C PRO A 57 9.91 -4.02 -7.04
N ASP A 58 11.20 -3.67 -7.02
CA ASP A 58 12.03 -3.64 -5.80
C ASP A 58 11.85 -2.35 -4.97
N ARG A 59 11.01 -1.42 -5.41
CA ARG A 59 10.81 -0.13 -4.75
C ARG A 59 9.47 -0.06 -4.03
N LEU A 60 9.54 0.16 -2.72
CA LEU A 60 8.38 0.53 -1.91
C LEU A 60 8.12 2.03 -2.02
N LEU A 61 6.89 2.39 -2.40
CA LEU A 61 6.42 3.77 -2.39
C LEU A 61 6.02 4.23 -0.99
N LEU A 62 5.39 3.32 -0.24
CA LEU A 62 4.97 3.50 1.15
C LEU A 62 5.11 2.17 1.90
N GLU A 63 5.63 2.25 3.12
CA GLU A 63 5.51 1.22 4.14
C GLU A 63 5.17 1.93 5.45
N THR A 64 4.03 1.61 6.04
CA THR A 64 3.63 2.21 7.31
C THR A 64 2.97 1.18 8.21
N LYS A 65 3.31 1.25 9.50
CA LYS A 65 2.60 0.52 10.55
C LYS A 65 1.22 1.15 10.75
N ILE A 66 0.24 0.32 11.10
CA ILE A 66 -1.08 0.78 11.56
C ILE A 66 -1.07 0.76 13.10
N GLN A 67 -1.24 1.91 13.71
CA GLN A 67 -1.34 2.08 15.17
C GLN A 67 -2.74 2.56 15.56
N LYS A 68 -3.13 2.35 16.82
CA LYS A 68 -4.46 2.74 17.31
C LYS A 68 -4.60 4.26 17.37
N GLU A 69 -3.48 4.95 17.59
CA GLU A 69 -3.38 6.38 17.74
C GLU A 69 -3.39 7.11 16.38
N ASP A 70 -3.26 6.38 15.27
CA ASP A 70 -3.23 6.97 13.93
C ASP A 70 -4.62 7.47 13.51
N GLY A 71 -4.67 8.73 13.11
CA GLY A 71 -5.85 9.37 12.53
C GLY A 71 -5.99 9.10 11.03
N PHE A 72 -6.42 7.91 10.64
CA PHE A 72 -6.73 7.63 9.23
C PHE A 72 -8.06 8.29 8.82
N GLN A 73 -8.00 9.19 7.84
CA GLN A 73 -9.18 9.87 7.33
C GLN A 73 -9.47 9.44 5.88
N LYS A 74 -10.71 9.02 5.62
CA LYS A 74 -11.20 8.86 4.25
C LYS A 74 -11.50 10.26 3.70
N GLN A 75 -10.64 10.78 2.83
CA GLN A 75 -10.94 12.01 2.10
C GLN A 75 -12.04 11.71 1.06
N GLN A 76 -13.08 12.53 1.01
CA GLN A 76 -14.19 12.33 0.06
C GLN A 76 -13.69 12.47 -1.39
N GLY A 77 -14.20 11.62 -2.30
CA GLY A 77 -13.95 11.72 -3.75
C GLY A 77 -13.00 10.70 -4.37
N THR A 78 -12.49 9.71 -3.62
CA THR A 78 -11.72 8.59 -4.19
C THR A 78 -12.65 7.42 -4.56
N SER A 79 -12.97 7.29 -5.86
CA SER A 79 -13.61 6.08 -6.43
C SER A 79 -12.66 4.89 -6.43
#